data_AF-A0A941UNP6-F1
#
_entry.id   AF-A0A941UNP6-F1
#
_cell.length_a   1.000
_cell.length_b   1.000
_cell.length_c   1.000
_cell.angle_alpha   90.00
_cell.angle_beta   90.00
_cell.angle_gamma   90.00
#
_symmetry.space_group_name_H-M   'P 1'
#
loop_
_entity.id
_entity.type
_entity.pdbx_description
1 polymer ?
#
loop_
_entity_poly.entity_id
_entity_poly.type
_entity_poly.pdbx_seq_one_letter_code
_entity_poly.pdbx_strand_id
1 'polypeptide(L)'
;RADRLVLFTPMIGITRFARFAGLAGLPALLPPFASAAWLSNLPEFNPFKYNSFPVNGARQSYRLTDALQAQIQRLSRAGQLQTMPPVLTFQSVIDFTVSTPAILTALYAFLPDNGSEIVLFDVNRTVKFGPLLRPSSYVALDSLTPTSPQPYRFTAIVNAGDDSDATVERSIAPGQVKTAERPLDVPYPAGIFSLSHLSIPIPPDDPLYGTRPDPKRRLEFGLNLGALDARGERGALIVDQDFLTRLPANPFFAYLIARVEEGIEKLPTASGQQIAATPPTGLPVRLEALLSTFAPADADAQPFAGP
;
A
#
# COMPACT_ATOMS: atom_id res chain seq x y z
N ARG A 1 -15.94 4.98 -22.87
CA ARG A 1 -14.84 4.26 -22.16
C ARG A 1 -14.44 5.14 -20.99
N ALA A 2 -13.91 4.58 -19.90
CA ALA A 2 -13.36 5.41 -18.83
C ALA A 2 -12.11 6.13 -19.35
N ASP A 3 -11.90 7.38 -18.95
CA ASP A 3 -10.76 8.20 -19.39
C ASP A 3 -9.52 7.97 -18.52
N ARG A 4 -9.70 7.62 -17.24
CA ARG A 4 -8.63 7.28 -16.30
C ARG A 4 -9.17 6.32 -15.23
N LEU A 5 -8.30 5.45 -14.71
CA LEU A 5 -8.57 4.63 -13.54
C LEU A 5 -7.72 5.12 -12.36
N VAL A 6 -8.36 5.56 -11.27
CA VAL A 6 -7.67 5.97 -10.05
C VAL A 6 -7.80 4.84 -9.02
N LEU A 7 -6.66 4.36 -8.54
CA LEU A 7 -6.55 3.25 -7.60
C LEU A 7 -5.94 3.74 -6.29
N PHE A 8 -6.67 3.56 -5.20
CA PHE A 8 -6.15 3.71 -3.85
C PHE A 8 -5.82 2.32 -3.33
N THR A 9 -4.54 2.08 -3.11
CA THR A 9 -4.01 0.87 -2.48
C THR A 9 -4.55 -0.45 -3.05
N PRO A 10 -4.43 -0.63 -4.37
CA PRO A 10 -5.15 -1.70 -5.04
C PRO A 10 -4.59 -3.06 -4.65
N MET A 11 -5.48 -3.95 -4.19
CA MET A 11 -5.16 -5.33 -3.79
C MET A 11 -4.89 -6.24 -5.01
N ILE A 12 -3.89 -5.88 -5.80
CA ILE A 12 -3.47 -6.62 -7.01
C ILE A 12 -2.52 -7.76 -6.65
N GLY A 13 -1.85 -7.69 -5.51
CA GLY A 13 -1.10 -8.79 -4.95
C GLY A 13 -1.14 -8.76 -3.43
N ILE A 14 -1.48 -9.91 -2.84
CA ILE A 14 -1.44 -10.13 -1.40
C ILE A 14 -0.25 -11.03 -1.04
N THR A 15 0.15 -11.00 0.23
CA THR A 15 1.31 -11.77 0.70
C THR A 15 1.15 -13.28 0.48
N ARG A 16 2.28 -13.95 0.24
CA ARG A 16 2.36 -15.40 -0.08
C ARG A 16 1.72 -16.32 0.97
N PHE A 17 1.53 -15.83 2.20
CA PHE A 17 0.94 -16.58 3.32
C PHE A 17 -0.59 -16.62 3.28
N ALA A 18 -1.24 -15.68 2.59
CA ALA A 18 -2.70 -15.63 2.49
C ALA A 18 -3.31 -16.89 1.82
N ARG A 19 -2.55 -17.62 0.99
CA ARG A 19 -2.99 -18.89 0.41
C ARG A 19 -3.24 -19.98 1.45
N PHE A 20 -2.54 -19.93 2.59
CA PHE A 20 -2.68 -20.89 3.68
C PHE A 20 -3.75 -20.49 4.70
N ALA A 21 -4.29 -19.26 4.62
CA ALA A 21 -5.38 -18.83 5.48
C ALA A 21 -6.57 -19.81 5.42
N GLY A 22 -6.86 -20.38 4.25
CA GLY A 22 -7.91 -21.38 4.09
C GLY A 22 -7.69 -22.69 4.87
N LEU A 23 -6.43 -23.07 5.15
CA LEU A 23 -6.12 -24.24 5.99
C LEU A 23 -6.33 -23.94 7.47
N ALA A 24 -6.10 -22.69 7.91
CA ALA A 24 -6.34 -22.26 9.27
C ALA A 24 -7.82 -22.38 9.69
N GLY A 25 -8.76 -22.35 8.73
CA GLY A 25 -10.19 -22.52 8.97
C GLY A 25 -10.69 -23.97 9.04
N LEU A 26 -9.85 -24.97 8.74
CA LEU A 26 -10.27 -26.39 8.75
C LEU A 26 -10.72 -26.90 10.12
N PRO A 27 -10.07 -26.54 11.24
CA PRO A 27 -10.52 -26.96 12.57
C PRO A 27 -11.94 -26.48 12.89
N ALA A 28 -12.39 -25.36 12.32
CA ALA A 28 -13.70 -24.76 12.61
C ALA A 28 -14.92 -25.58 12.18
N LEU A 29 -14.72 -26.66 11.41
CA LEU A 29 -15.77 -27.63 11.08
C LEU A 29 -16.26 -28.40 12.32
N LEU A 30 -15.47 -28.39 13.40
CA LEU A 30 -15.82 -28.97 14.69
C LEU A 30 -16.33 -27.86 15.61
N PRO A 31 -17.51 -28.00 16.25
CA PRO A 31 -18.10 -26.96 17.11
C PRO A 31 -17.17 -26.39 18.19
N PRO A 32 -16.31 -27.19 18.87
CA PRO A 32 -15.36 -26.66 19.86
C PRO A 32 -14.30 -25.71 19.30
N PHE A 33 -14.10 -25.71 17.98
CA PHE A 33 -13.05 -24.95 17.30
C PHE A 33 -13.62 -23.88 16.36
N ALA A 34 -14.88 -23.48 16.53
CA ALA A 34 -15.53 -22.47 15.70
C ALA A 34 -14.77 -21.12 15.66
N SER A 35 -13.96 -20.81 16.69
CA SER A 35 -13.06 -19.65 16.72
C SER A 35 -12.01 -19.68 15.60
N ALA A 36 -11.60 -20.85 15.10
CA ALA A 36 -10.66 -20.99 13.99
C ALA A 36 -11.22 -20.51 12.64
N ALA A 37 -12.52 -20.21 12.55
CA ALA A 37 -13.10 -19.57 11.36
C ALA A 37 -12.72 -18.08 11.24
N TRP A 38 -12.10 -17.51 12.27
CA TRP A 38 -11.76 -16.10 12.37
C TRP A 38 -10.24 -15.91 12.43
N LEU A 39 -9.71 -14.98 11.63
CA LEU A 39 -8.32 -14.53 11.73
C LEU A 39 -8.17 -13.54 12.89
N SER A 40 -9.19 -12.72 13.12
CA SER A 40 -9.34 -11.86 14.28
C SER A 40 -10.82 -11.82 14.67
N ASN A 41 -11.10 -11.84 15.97
CA ASN A 41 -12.44 -11.65 16.53
C ASN A 41 -12.35 -10.54 17.58
N LEU A 42 -12.88 -9.37 17.25
CA LEU A 42 -12.75 -8.13 18.02
C LEU A 42 -14.13 -7.50 18.21
N PRO A 43 -14.35 -6.72 19.28
CA PRO A 43 -15.56 -5.92 19.39
C PRO A 43 -15.69 -4.97 18.19
N GLU A 44 -16.91 -4.85 17.68
CA GLU A 44 -17.22 -3.92 16.61
C GLU A 44 -17.45 -2.53 17.22
N PHE A 45 -16.47 -1.66 17.04
CA PHE A 45 -16.50 -0.26 17.50
C PHE A 45 -16.34 0.72 16.34
N ASN A 46 -15.94 0.23 15.15
CA ASN A 46 -15.81 1.05 13.97
C ASN A 46 -17.12 1.03 13.17
N PRO A 47 -17.77 2.18 12.93
CA PRO A 47 -19.07 2.22 12.26
C PRO A 47 -19.02 1.90 10.76
N PHE A 48 -17.85 1.95 10.12
CA PHE A 48 -17.69 1.81 8.67
C PHE A 48 -16.79 0.65 8.25
N LYS A 49 -16.26 -0.11 9.20
CA LYS A 49 -15.33 -1.20 8.93
C LYS A 49 -15.51 -2.34 9.94
N TYR A 50 -15.55 -3.57 9.44
CA TYR A 50 -15.45 -4.74 10.30
C TYR A 50 -14.07 -4.82 10.96
N ASN A 51 -14.08 -4.92 12.28
CA ASN A 51 -12.88 -5.14 13.08
C ASN A 51 -12.49 -6.62 13.07
N SER A 52 -13.49 -7.49 13.09
CA SER A 52 -13.30 -8.94 12.95
C SER A 52 -13.09 -9.33 11.50
N PHE A 53 -12.15 -10.24 11.25
CA PHE A 53 -11.84 -10.70 9.89
C PHE A 53 -11.97 -12.22 9.77
N PRO A 54 -12.95 -12.73 8.98
CA PRO A 54 -13.14 -14.17 8.82
C PRO A 54 -12.09 -14.77 7.88
N VAL A 55 -11.70 -16.01 8.13
CA VAL A 55 -10.84 -16.81 7.24
C VAL A 55 -11.41 -16.90 5.82
N ASN A 56 -12.74 -17.01 5.70
CA ASN A 56 -13.39 -17.01 4.39
C ASN A 56 -13.17 -15.70 3.62
N GLY A 57 -13.16 -14.56 4.30
CA GLY A 57 -12.85 -13.26 3.70
C GLY A 57 -11.46 -13.24 3.10
N ALA A 58 -10.45 -13.69 3.85
CA ALA A 58 -9.08 -13.83 3.35
C ALA A 58 -8.99 -14.74 2.11
N ARG A 59 -9.70 -15.88 2.14
CA ARG A 59 -9.74 -16.82 1.01
C ARG A 59 -10.40 -16.22 -0.23
N GLN A 60 -11.49 -15.47 -0.07
CA GLN A 60 -12.18 -14.81 -1.17
C GLN A 60 -11.32 -13.71 -1.78
N SER A 61 -10.69 -12.88 -0.95
CA SER A 61 -9.73 -11.87 -1.40
C SER A 61 -8.59 -12.49 -2.21
N TYR A 62 -7.98 -13.58 -1.72
CA TYR A 62 -6.94 -14.30 -2.45
C TYR A 62 -7.40 -14.79 -3.83
N ARG A 63 -8.57 -15.43 -3.89
CA ARG A 63 -9.12 -15.96 -5.15
C ARG A 63 -9.41 -14.86 -6.16
N LEU A 64 -9.93 -13.73 -5.70
CA LEU A 64 -10.19 -12.57 -6.54
C LEU A 64 -8.88 -12.00 -7.11
N THR A 65 -7.86 -11.82 -6.25
CA THR A 65 -6.54 -11.33 -6.67
C THR A 65 -5.89 -12.28 -7.68
N ASP A 66 -5.94 -13.60 -7.45
CA ASP A 66 -5.37 -14.60 -8.37
C ASP A 66 -6.09 -14.59 -9.74
N ALA A 67 -7.42 -14.55 -9.73
CA ALA A 67 -8.22 -14.46 -10.96
C ALA A 67 -7.94 -13.16 -11.73
N LEU A 68 -7.78 -12.03 -11.03
CA LEU A 68 -7.43 -10.73 -11.61
C LEU A 68 -6.06 -10.77 -12.30
N GLN A 69 -5.02 -11.28 -11.63
CA GLN A 69 -3.70 -11.40 -12.22
C GLN A 69 -3.71 -12.29 -13.46
N ALA A 70 -4.40 -13.43 -13.40
CA ALA A 70 -4.54 -14.33 -14.55
C ALA A 70 -5.26 -13.65 -15.73
N GLN A 71 -6.26 -12.81 -15.45
CA GLN A 71 -6.96 -12.03 -16.45
C GLN A 71 -6.06 -10.96 -17.08
N ILE A 72 -5.29 -10.21 -16.29
CA ILE A 72 -4.32 -9.22 -16.78
C ILE A 72 -3.32 -9.88 -17.74
N GLN A 73 -2.73 -11.01 -17.34
CA GLN A 73 -1.79 -11.76 -18.18
C GLN A 73 -2.43 -12.29 -19.47
N ARG A 74 -3.68 -12.75 -19.42
CA ARG A 74 -4.42 -13.21 -20.60
C ARG A 74 -4.69 -12.04 -21.57
N LEU A 75 -5.15 -10.90 -21.06
CA LEU A 75 -5.42 -9.70 -21.86
C LEU A 75 -4.14 -9.09 -22.44
N SER A 76 -3.03 -9.15 -21.68
CA SER A 76 -1.70 -8.74 -22.15
C SER A 76 -1.27 -9.56 -23.35
N ARG A 77 -1.32 -10.91 -23.24
CA ARG A 77 -0.98 -11.83 -24.34
C ARG A 77 -1.87 -11.66 -25.57
N ALA A 78 -3.13 -11.26 -25.37
CA ALA A 78 -4.07 -10.97 -26.46
C ALA A 78 -3.90 -9.56 -27.05
N GLY A 79 -2.96 -8.74 -26.55
CA GLY A 79 -2.76 -7.35 -26.99
C GLY A 79 -3.90 -6.40 -26.59
N GLN A 80 -4.82 -6.83 -25.73
CA GLN A 80 -6.04 -6.07 -25.40
C GLN A 80 -5.82 -5.03 -24.31
N LEU A 81 -4.74 -5.12 -23.52
CA LEU A 81 -4.37 -4.10 -22.52
C LEU A 81 -4.05 -2.74 -23.15
N GLN A 82 -3.76 -2.68 -24.45
CA GLN A 82 -3.60 -1.42 -25.19
C GLN A 82 -4.85 -0.53 -25.16
N THR A 83 -6.02 -1.13 -24.88
CA THR A 83 -7.30 -0.40 -24.77
C THR A 83 -7.61 0.08 -23.36
N MET A 84 -6.75 -0.24 -22.38
CA MET A 84 -6.96 0.13 -20.98
C MET A 84 -6.72 1.64 -20.79
N PRO A 85 -7.57 2.32 -20.01
CA PRO A 85 -7.30 3.70 -19.63
C PRO A 85 -6.00 3.81 -18.82
N PRO A 86 -5.35 4.99 -18.82
CA PRO A 86 -4.23 5.25 -17.92
C PRO A 86 -4.61 5.00 -16.47
N VAL A 87 -3.70 4.39 -15.72
CA VAL A 87 -3.89 4.06 -14.31
C VAL A 87 -3.08 5.01 -13.45
N LEU A 88 -3.71 5.63 -12.46
CA LEU A 88 -3.05 6.38 -11.38
C LEU A 88 -3.20 5.59 -10.09
N THR A 89 -2.10 5.12 -9.51
CA THR A 89 -2.13 4.37 -8.25
C THR A 89 -1.46 5.15 -7.14
N PHE A 90 -2.09 5.18 -5.97
CA PHE A 90 -1.49 5.67 -4.72
C PHE A 90 -1.28 4.51 -3.76
N GLN A 91 -0.05 4.35 -3.26
CA GLN A 91 0.33 3.25 -2.36
C GLN A 91 1.39 3.71 -1.36
N SER A 92 1.43 3.13 -0.15
CA SER A 92 2.59 3.32 0.73
C SER A 92 3.67 2.30 0.40
N VAL A 93 4.94 2.72 0.41
CA VAL A 93 6.10 1.85 0.20
C VAL A 93 6.07 0.68 1.16
N ILE A 94 5.76 0.96 2.44
CA ILE A 94 5.63 -0.06 3.47
C ILE A 94 4.16 -0.26 3.78
N ASP A 95 3.69 -1.46 3.46
CA ASP A 95 2.36 -1.89 3.79
C ASP A 95 2.37 -3.34 4.23
N PHE A 96 1.63 -3.61 5.31
CA PHE A 96 1.48 -4.93 5.88
C PHE A 96 0.63 -5.87 5.00
N THR A 97 -0.33 -5.35 4.23
CA THR A 97 -1.31 -6.21 3.53
C THR A 97 -1.21 -6.17 2.01
N VAL A 98 -0.89 -5.02 1.40
CA VAL A 98 -0.76 -4.88 -0.05
C VAL A 98 0.72 -4.81 -0.42
N SER A 99 1.13 -5.67 -1.36
CA SER A 99 2.53 -5.71 -1.79
C SER A 99 2.78 -4.74 -2.95
N THR A 100 3.52 -3.66 -2.68
CA THR A 100 3.97 -2.72 -3.72
C THR A 100 4.77 -3.41 -4.84
N PRO A 101 5.72 -4.32 -4.56
CA PRO A 101 6.36 -5.13 -5.61
C PRO A 101 5.37 -5.89 -6.50
N ALA A 102 4.28 -6.40 -5.92
CA ALA A 102 3.25 -7.10 -6.69
C ALA A 102 2.44 -6.15 -7.58
N ILE A 103 2.17 -4.92 -7.16
CA ILE A 103 1.55 -3.91 -8.03
C ILE A 103 2.44 -3.62 -9.24
N LEU A 104 3.75 -3.45 -9.01
CA LEU A 104 4.71 -3.19 -10.09
C LEU A 104 4.80 -4.37 -11.07
N THR A 105 4.98 -5.59 -10.55
CA THR A 105 5.22 -6.78 -11.38
C THR A 105 3.95 -7.41 -11.97
N ALA A 106 2.81 -7.30 -11.29
CA ALA A 106 1.55 -7.93 -11.72
C ALA A 106 0.57 -6.99 -12.45
N LEU A 107 0.76 -5.67 -12.36
CA LEU A 107 -0.01 -4.69 -13.12
C LEU A 107 0.89 -3.82 -14.02
N TYR A 108 1.76 -2.99 -13.44
CA TYR A 108 2.46 -1.94 -14.19
C TYR A 108 3.43 -2.49 -15.25
N ALA A 109 4.02 -3.66 -15.02
CA ALA A 109 4.84 -4.36 -16.01
C ALA A 109 4.08 -4.77 -17.28
N PHE A 110 2.73 -4.78 -17.24
CA PHE A 110 1.88 -5.13 -18.38
C PHE A 110 1.17 -3.90 -18.99
N LEU A 111 1.22 -2.74 -18.34
CA LEU A 111 0.56 -1.54 -18.82
C LEU A 111 1.31 -0.94 -20.02
N PRO A 112 0.59 -0.48 -21.05
CA PRO A 112 1.22 0.20 -22.17
C PRO A 112 1.69 1.60 -21.77
N ASP A 113 2.52 2.20 -22.61
CA ASP A 113 2.83 3.63 -22.55
C ASP A 113 1.59 4.46 -22.91
N ASN A 114 0.69 4.63 -21.94
CA ASN A 114 -0.57 5.37 -22.08
C ASN A 114 -0.70 6.52 -21.08
N GLY A 115 0.37 6.87 -20.37
CA GLY A 115 0.35 7.88 -19.32
C GLY A 115 0.00 7.34 -17.93
N SER A 116 0.12 6.03 -17.70
CA SER A 116 -0.01 5.44 -16.37
C SER A 116 1.07 5.94 -15.40
N GLU A 117 0.71 6.06 -14.13
CA GLU A 117 1.57 6.60 -13.07
C GLU A 117 1.33 5.85 -11.76
N ILE A 118 2.42 5.55 -11.04
CA ILE A 118 2.36 5.09 -9.65
C ILE A 118 2.99 6.14 -8.73
N VAL A 119 2.26 6.49 -7.67
CA VAL A 119 2.68 7.40 -6.60
C VAL A 119 2.86 6.60 -5.32
N LEU A 120 4.08 6.62 -4.80
CA LEU A 120 4.46 5.91 -3.58
C LEU A 120 4.76 6.89 -2.44
N PHE A 121 4.21 6.65 -1.25
CA PHE A 121 4.56 7.39 -0.05
C PHE A 121 5.64 6.63 0.74
N ASP A 122 6.82 7.23 0.88
CA ASP A 122 7.95 6.62 1.58
C ASP A 122 7.83 6.74 3.11
N VAL A 123 8.72 6.03 3.80
CA VAL A 123 8.94 6.20 5.23
C VAL A 123 9.54 7.55 5.55
N ASN A 124 9.25 8.07 6.74
CA ASN A 124 9.92 9.23 7.29
C ASN A 124 11.36 8.85 7.66
N ARG A 125 12.34 9.36 6.93
CA ARG A 125 13.76 9.03 7.12
C ARG A 125 14.47 9.93 8.13
N THR A 126 13.74 10.76 8.87
CA THR A 126 14.32 11.62 9.89
C THR A 126 15.10 10.82 10.93
N VAL A 127 16.26 11.33 11.38
CA VAL A 127 17.15 10.67 12.37
C VAL A 127 16.42 10.22 13.64
N LYS A 128 15.29 10.86 13.96
CA LYS A 128 14.40 10.52 15.09
C LYS A 128 13.87 9.08 15.02
N PHE A 129 13.70 8.49 13.83
CA PHE A 129 13.12 7.16 13.65
C PHE A 129 14.11 6.07 13.22
N GLY A 130 15.33 6.43 12.81
CA GLY A 130 16.33 5.47 12.29
C GLY A 130 16.50 4.21 13.15
N PRO A 131 16.76 4.32 14.47
CA PRO A 131 16.93 3.15 15.34
C PRO A 131 15.65 2.33 15.60
N LEU A 132 14.47 2.91 15.32
CA LEU A 132 13.17 2.30 15.60
C LEU A 132 12.58 1.59 14.37
N LEU A 133 13.18 1.79 13.19
CA LEU A 133 12.76 1.17 11.93
C LEU A 133 13.61 -0.05 11.60
N ARG A 134 13.00 -1.01 10.91
CA ARG A 134 13.72 -2.17 10.39
C ARG A 134 14.66 -1.71 9.26
N PRO A 135 15.88 -2.28 9.12
CA PRO A 135 16.76 -1.94 8.00
C PRO A 135 16.08 -2.12 6.62
N SER A 136 15.27 -3.17 6.47
CA SER A 136 14.50 -3.42 5.25
C SER A 136 13.47 -2.34 4.92
N SER A 137 12.99 -1.61 5.92
CA SER A 137 12.09 -0.47 5.74
C SER A 137 12.81 0.72 5.09
N TYR A 138 14.08 0.94 5.42
CA TYR A 138 14.86 2.07 4.91
C TYR A 138 15.24 1.91 3.44
N VAL A 139 15.54 0.67 3.01
CA VAL A 139 15.92 0.35 1.63
C VAL A 139 14.75 -0.03 0.72
N ALA A 140 13.52 -0.01 1.25
CA ALA A 140 12.34 -0.49 0.54
C ALA A 140 12.08 0.33 -0.74
N LEU A 141 12.15 1.66 -0.67
CA LEU A 141 11.96 2.51 -1.84
C LEU A 141 13.07 2.33 -2.87
N ASP A 142 14.33 2.20 -2.42
CA ASP A 142 15.47 2.04 -3.33
C ASP A 142 15.35 0.73 -4.12
N SER A 143 14.84 -0.32 -3.47
CA SER A 143 14.56 -1.62 -4.10
C SER A 143 13.39 -1.57 -5.10
N LEU A 144 12.48 -0.61 -4.97
CA LEU A 144 11.32 -0.42 -5.87
C LEU A 144 11.61 0.57 -7.00
N THR A 145 12.64 1.40 -6.85
CA THR A 145 12.97 2.46 -7.79
C THR A 145 13.42 1.83 -9.11
N PRO A 146 12.80 2.18 -10.25
CA PRO A 146 13.19 1.62 -11.54
C PRO A 146 14.65 1.91 -11.90
N THR A 147 15.41 0.85 -12.19
CA THR A 147 16.79 0.93 -12.68
C THR A 147 16.88 0.88 -14.21
N SER A 148 15.77 0.56 -14.88
CA SER A 148 15.62 0.54 -16.33
C SER A 148 14.42 1.40 -16.77
N PRO A 149 14.41 1.89 -18.02
CA PRO A 149 13.28 2.64 -18.57
C PRO A 149 11.96 1.88 -18.47
N GLN A 150 10.94 2.51 -17.87
CA GLN A 150 9.60 1.93 -17.71
C GLN A 150 8.58 2.64 -18.61
N PRO A 151 7.47 1.98 -19.02
CA PRO A 151 6.42 2.60 -19.82
C PRO A 151 5.48 3.51 -19.00
N TYR A 152 5.68 3.59 -17.69
CA TYR A 152 4.87 4.38 -16.76
C TYR A 152 5.73 5.38 -15.98
N ARG A 153 5.09 6.40 -15.43
CA ARG A 153 5.74 7.34 -14.52
C ARG A 153 5.83 6.75 -13.11
N PHE A 154 7.02 6.79 -12.54
CA PHE A 154 7.24 6.41 -11.15
C PHE A 154 7.43 7.68 -10.32
N THR A 155 6.61 7.86 -9.29
CA THR A 155 6.66 9.04 -8.42
C THR A 155 6.73 8.57 -6.97
N ALA A 156 7.63 9.15 -6.18
CA ALA A 156 7.78 8.88 -4.75
C ALA A 156 7.73 10.18 -3.96
N ILE A 157 7.02 10.17 -2.83
CA ILE A 157 6.97 11.28 -1.87
C ILE A 157 7.92 10.93 -0.73
N VAL A 158 9.01 11.68 -0.63
CA VAL A 158 10.14 11.40 0.27
C VAL A 158 10.52 12.64 1.07
N ASN A 159 11.26 12.45 2.16
CA ASN A 159 11.95 13.56 2.83
C ASN A 159 12.97 14.20 1.87
N ALA A 160 13.13 15.53 1.94
CA ALA A 160 14.14 16.28 1.20
C ALA A 160 15.57 15.90 1.61
N GLY A 161 15.74 15.41 2.84
CA GLY A 161 16.99 14.88 3.39
C GLY A 161 16.76 14.21 4.74
N ASP A 162 17.75 13.47 5.22
CA ASP A 162 17.65 12.61 6.41
C ASP A 162 17.48 13.39 7.72
N ASP A 163 17.78 14.69 7.72
CA ASP A 163 17.59 15.59 8.87
C ASP A 163 16.48 16.63 8.65
N SER A 164 15.70 16.49 7.58
CA SER A 164 14.68 17.47 7.20
C SER A 164 13.28 16.87 7.21
N ASP A 165 12.38 17.60 7.87
CA ASP A 165 10.94 17.33 7.80
C ASP A 165 10.34 17.85 6.47
N ALA A 166 11.09 18.60 5.65
CA ALA A 166 10.62 19.02 4.32
C ALA A 166 10.44 17.81 3.40
N THR A 167 9.45 17.86 2.51
CA THR A 167 9.19 16.76 1.56
C THR A 167 9.38 17.19 0.12
N VAL A 168 9.77 16.22 -0.71
CA VAL A 168 9.92 16.39 -2.14
C VAL A 168 9.19 15.27 -2.86
N GLU A 169 8.61 15.62 -4.00
CA GLU A 169 8.15 14.68 -5.00
C GLU A 169 9.33 14.32 -5.90
N ARG A 170 9.67 13.04 -5.90
CA ARG A 170 10.72 12.44 -6.72
C ARG A 170 10.08 11.67 -7.86
N SER A 171 10.15 12.18 -9.09
CA SER A 171 9.50 11.59 -10.26
C SER A 171 10.51 11.12 -11.31
N ILE A 172 10.30 9.93 -11.85
CA ILE A 172 10.98 9.37 -13.01
C ILE A 172 9.96 9.28 -14.14
N ALA A 173 10.21 10.02 -15.22
CA ALA A 173 9.34 10.04 -16.38
C ALA A 173 9.39 8.70 -17.14
N PRO A 174 8.32 8.33 -17.87
CA PRO A 174 8.35 7.15 -18.73
C PRO A 174 9.55 7.21 -19.67
N GLY A 175 10.23 6.06 -19.85
CA GLY A 175 11.39 5.94 -20.74
C GLY A 175 12.69 6.53 -20.17
N GLN A 176 12.65 7.13 -18.99
CA GLN A 176 13.81 7.71 -18.31
C GLN A 176 14.21 6.87 -17.11
N VAL A 177 15.45 7.08 -16.66
CA VAL A 177 15.96 6.62 -15.35
C VAL A 177 16.38 7.82 -14.50
N LYS A 178 16.45 9.01 -15.10
CA LYS A 178 16.77 10.24 -14.37
C LYS A 178 15.58 10.69 -13.55
N THR A 179 15.91 11.05 -12.32
CA THR A 179 14.99 11.59 -11.35
C THR A 179 14.86 13.10 -11.51
N ALA A 180 13.63 13.60 -11.49
CA ALA A 180 13.30 15.01 -11.29
C ALA A 180 12.71 15.18 -9.89
N GLU A 181 13.13 16.22 -9.18
CA GLU A 181 12.63 16.54 -7.84
C GLU A 181 11.85 17.85 -7.85
N ARG A 182 10.73 17.85 -7.13
CA ARG A 182 9.88 19.02 -6.93
C ARG A 182 9.57 19.17 -5.43
N PRO A 183 9.91 20.30 -4.80
CA PRO A 183 9.52 20.55 -3.41
C PRO A 183 8.01 20.54 -3.22
N LEU A 184 7.56 20.04 -2.08
CA LEU A 184 6.16 20.08 -1.66
C LEU A 184 5.99 20.99 -0.45
N ASP A 185 4.86 21.69 -0.40
CA ASP A 185 4.52 22.62 0.69
C ASP A 185 3.98 21.91 1.96
N VAL A 186 4.08 20.58 2.00
CA VAL A 186 3.60 19.75 3.11
C VAL A 186 4.80 19.08 3.78
N PRO A 187 5.22 19.50 4.98
CA PRO A 187 6.26 18.80 5.70
C PRO A 187 5.77 17.42 6.15
N TYR A 188 6.67 16.46 6.28
CA TYR A 188 6.40 15.15 6.85
C TYR A 188 6.11 15.35 8.34
N PRO A 189 4.91 15.04 8.85
CA PRO A 189 4.59 15.36 10.23
C PRO A 189 5.44 14.57 11.22
N ALA A 190 5.89 15.26 12.27
CA ALA A 190 6.54 14.63 13.41
C ALA A 190 5.62 13.56 14.04
N GLY A 191 6.21 12.44 14.47
CA GLY A 191 5.45 11.32 15.05
C GLY A 191 4.91 10.33 14.01
N ILE A 192 4.97 10.64 12.72
CA ILE A 192 4.56 9.73 11.64
C ILE A 192 5.81 9.18 10.95
N PHE A 193 5.96 7.85 10.94
CA PHE A 193 7.09 7.18 10.29
C PHE A 193 6.72 6.47 8.97
N SER A 194 5.45 6.13 8.76
CA SER A 194 4.96 5.60 7.48
C SER A 194 3.46 5.81 7.35
N LEU A 195 2.97 5.80 6.11
CA LEU A 195 1.54 5.78 5.86
C LEU A 195 1.01 4.36 5.92
N SER A 196 -0.28 4.23 6.25
CA SER A 196 -0.99 2.96 6.08
C SER A 196 -1.79 2.97 4.80
N HIS A 197 -2.01 1.81 4.19
CA HIS A 197 -2.87 1.76 3.00
C HIS A 197 -4.31 2.21 3.25
N LEU A 198 -4.80 2.08 4.48
CA LEU A 198 -6.14 2.55 4.85
C LEU A 198 -6.18 4.07 5.00
N SER A 199 -5.04 4.71 5.30
CA SER A 199 -4.99 6.15 5.53
C SER A 199 -4.95 6.93 4.23
N ILE A 200 -4.47 6.34 3.13
CA ILE A 200 -4.26 7.01 1.85
C ILE A 200 -5.46 7.86 1.39
N PRO A 201 -6.71 7.32 1.36
CA PRO A 201 -7.86 8.08 0.88
C PRO A 201 -8.54 8.92 1.97
N ILE A 202 -7.98 9.02 3.18
CA ILE A 202 -8.62 9.68 4.32
C ILE A 202 -7.95 11.03 4.57
N PRO A 203 -8.72 12.14 4.60
CA PRO A 203 -8.16 13.46 4.86
C PRO A 203 -7.85 13.68 6.36
N PRO A 204 -6.87 14.54 6.70
CA PRO A 204 -6.54 14.83 8.10
C PRO A 204 -7.67 15.46 8.92
N ASP A 205 -8.62 16.14 8.27
CA ASP A 205 -9.76 16.81 8.90
C ASP A 205 -11.02 15.93 8.97
N ASP A 206 -10.94 14.65 8.58
CA ASP A 206 -12.05 13.72 8.66
C ASP A 206 -12.61 13.63 10.10
N PRO A 207 -13.93 13.74 10.29
CA PRO A 207 -14.55 13.74 11.62
C PRO A 207 -14.31 12.46 12.42
N LEU A 208 -14.11 11.30 11.79
CA LEU A 208 -13.91 10.02 12.49
C LEU A 208 -12.43 9.61 12.52
N TYR A 209 -11.76 9.63 11.36
CA TYR A 209 -10.41 9.09 11.18
C TYR A 209 -9.33 10.17 11.09
N GLY A 210 -9.71 11.44 11.02
CA GLY A 210 -8.78 12.55 10.92
C GLY A 210 -7.90 12.67 12.15
N THR A 211 -6.62 13.01 11.95
CA THR A 211 -5.71 13.35 13.05
C THR A 211 -6.00 14.75 13.61
N ARG A 212 -6.70 15.60 12.85
CA ARG A 212 -7.10 16.95 13.22
C ARG A 212 -8.53 17.24 12.72
N PRO A 213 -9.56 16.57 13.29
CA PRO A 213 -10.94 16.66 12.81
C PRO A 213 -11.44 18.11 12.82
N ASP A 214 -12.23 18.47 11.81
CA ASP A 214 -12.88 19.78 11.70
C ASP A 214 -13.71 20.08 12.96
N PRO A 215 -13.47 21.19 13.69
CA PRO A 215 -14.21 21.55 14.90
C PRO A 215 -15.73 21.57 14.72
N LYS A 216 -16.23 21.87 13.52
CA LYS A 216 -17.67 21.92 13.23
C LYS A 216 -18.30 20.53 13.10
N ARG A 217 -17.53 19.55 12.64
CA ARG A 217 -17.97 18.17 12.39
C ARG A 217 -17.45 17.17 13.44
N ARG A 218 -16.63 17.64 14.38
CA ARG A 218 -15.95 16.81 15.39
C ARG A 218 -16.90 15.89 16.17
N LEU A 219 -18.13 16.32 16.45
CA LEU A 219 -19.11 15.58 17.24
C LEU A 219 -20.02 14.66 16.42
N GLU A 220 -19.85 14.60 15.09
CA GLU A 220 -20.72 13.84 14.18
C GLU A 220 -20.87 12.36 14.56
N PHE A 221 -19.77 11.74 15.02
CA PHE A 221 -19.74 10.34 15.42
C PHE A 221 -19.59 10.12 16.93
N GLY A 222 -19.60 11.20 17.73
CA GLY A 222 -19.36 11.17 19.18
C GLY A 222 -17.93 10.82 19.61
N LEU A 223 -17.13 10.22 18.74
CA LEU A 223 -15.72 9.89 18.96
C LEU A 223 -14.90 10.14 17.69
N ASN A 224 -13.68 10.65 17.87
CA ASN A 224 -12.70 10.82 16.80
C ASN A 224 -11.63 9.74 16.97
N LEU A 225 -11.79 8.60 16.31
CA LEU A 225 -10.85 7.48 16.37
C LEU A 225 -9.43 7.91 15.98
N GLY A 226 -9.30 8.79 14.98
CA GLY A 226 -7.99 9.19 14.47
C GLY A 226 -7.23 10.20 15.32
N ALA A 227 -7.91 10.86 16.27
CA ALA A 227 -7.33 11.83 17.20
C ALA A 227 -7.29 11.31 18.65
N LEU A 228 -7.55 10.02 18.85
CA LEU A 228 -7.59 9.40 20.16
C LEU A 228 -6.16 9.14 20.69
N ASP A 229 -5.65 10.01 21.57
CA ASP A 229 -4.41 9.78 22.33
C ASP A 229 -4.73 9.08 23.66
N ALA A 230 -5.12 7.80 23.58
CA ALA A 230 -5.42 7.00 24.76
C ALA A 230 -4.13 6.41 25.35
N ARG A 231 -3.87 6.73 26.62
CA ARG A 231 -2.75 6.18 27.40
C ARG A 231 -3.31 5.44 28.61
N GLY A 232 -2.88 4.20 28.81
CA GLY A 232 -3.35 3.36 29.90
C GLY A 232 -2.50 2.10 30.04
N GLU A 233 -2.83 1.29 31.05
CA GLU A 233 -2.18 0.00 31.30
C GLU A 233 -2.58 -1.04 30.24
N ARG A 234 -1.68 -1.99 29.95
CA ARG A 234 -1.94 -3.06 28.98
C ARG A 234 -3.17 -3.87 29.41
N GLY A 235 -4.11 -4.05 28.50
CA GLY A 235 -5.35 -4.81 28.73
C GLY A 235 -6.50 -4.02 29.38
N ALA A 236 -6.32 -2.74 29.69
CA ALA A 236 -7.40 -1.88 30.18
C ALA A 236 -8.41 -1.52 29.06
N LEU A 237 -7.92 -1.34 27.83
CA LEU A 237 -8.76 -1.17 26.66
C LEU A 237 -9.00 -2.52 25.98
N ILE A 238 -10.26 -2.76 25.59
CA ILE A 238 -10.63 -3.93 24.79
C ILE A 238 -10.10 -3.79 23.35
N VAL A 239 -9.81 -2.56 22.92
CA VAL A 239 -9.22 -2.23 21.62
C VAL A 239 -7.71 -2.41 21.69
N ASP A 240 -7.14 -3.10 20.71
CA ASP A 240 -5.69 -3.29 20.58
C ASP A 240 -4.98 -1.93 20.41
N GLN A 241 -3.87 -1.76 21.11
CA GLN A 241 -3.03 -0.57 20.99
C GLN A 241 -2.41 -0.46 19.57
N ASP A 242 -2.25 -1.58 18.87
CA ASP A 242 -1.86 -1.61 17.45
C ASP A 242 -2.89 -0.94 16.53
N PHE A 243 -4.18 -0.98 16.89
CA PHE A 243 -5.22 -0.28 16.15
C PHE A 243 -5.12 1.24 16.37
N LEU A 244 -4.89 1.67 17.61
CA LEU A 244 -4.83 3.09 17.98
C LEU A 244 -3.58 3.81 17.50
N THR A 245 -2.46 3.08 17.39
CA THR A 245 -1.18 3.64 16.93
C THR A 245 -1.03 3.64 15.41
N ARG A 246 -1.88 2.90 14.69
CA ARG A 246 -1.87 2.85 13.23
C ARG A 246 -2.38 4.16 12.64
N LEU A 247 -1.58 4.78 11.78
CA LEU A 247 -1.93 6.05 11.16
C LEU A 247 -3.28 5.95 10.42
N PRO A 248 -4.28 6.78 10.76
CA PRO A 248 -5.64 6.68 10.23
C PRO A 248 -5.92 7.64 9.07
N ALA A 249 -5.15 8.72 8.92
CA ALA A 249 -5.33 9.73 7.88
C ALA A 249 -4.02 10.07 7.14
N ASN A 250 -4.14 10.48 5.88
CA ASN A 250 -3.01 10.82 5.02
C ASN A 250 -2.63 12.30 5.16
N PRO A 251 -1.45 12.65 5.69
CA PRO A 251 -1.02 14.05 5.77
C PRO A 251 -0.80 14.70 4.40
N PHE A 252 -0.56 13.90 3.36
CA PHE A 252 -0.40 14.32 1.97
C PHE A 252 -1.72 14.23 1.18
N PHE A 253 -2.88 14.21 1.84
CA PHE A 253 -4.17 14.09 1.15
C PHE A 253 -4.40 15.23 0.13
N ALA A 254 -3.97 16.46 0.45
CA ALA A 254 -4.06 17.59 -0.49
C ALA A 254 -3.25 17.34 -1.78
N TYR A 255 -2.08 16.73 -1.67
CA TYR A 255 -1.29 16.32 -2.84
C TYR A 255 -2.04 15.26 -3.66
N LEU A 256 -2.64 14.27 -3.01
CA LEU A 256 -3.41 13.22 -3.68
C LEU A 256 -4.59 13.82 -4.47
N ILE A 257 -5.35 14.73 -3.87
CA ILE A 257 -6.47 15.40 -4.55
C ILE A 257 -5.97 16.24 -5.73
N ALA A 258 -4.93 17.05 -5.54
CA ALA A 258 -4.35 17.85 -6.61
C ALA A 258 -3.90 16.99 -7.81
N ARG A 259 -3.34 15.79 -7.56
CA ARG A 259 -2.95 14.86 -8.64
C ARG A 259 -4.13 14.20 -9.34
N VAL A 260 -5.22 13.95 -8.62
CA VAL A 260 -6.46 13.46 -9.23
C VAL A 260 -7.09 14.56 -10.10
N GLU A 261 -7.16 15.79 -9.59
CA GLU A 261 -7.68 16.96 -10.31
C GLU A 261 -6.87 17.29 -11.57
N GLU A 262 -5.53 17.28 -11.50
CA GLU A 262 -4.64 17.43 -12.65
C GLU A 262 -5.00 16.43 -13.77
N GLY A 263 -5.35 15.20 -13.38
CA GLY A 263 -5.77 14.14 -14.29
C GLY A 263 -7.12 14.33 -14.95
N ILE A 264 -8.02 15.08 -14.29
CA ILE A 264 -9.34 15.42 -14.81
C ILE A 264 -9.22 16.60 -15.78
N GLU A 265 -8.40 17.60 -15.42
CA GLU A 265 -8.16 18.78 -16.26
C GLU A 265 -7.34 18.45 -17.51
N LYS A 266 -6.30 17.62 -17.35
CA LYS A 266 -5.39 17.22 -18.42
C LYS A 266 -5.29 15.70 -18.48
N LEU A 267 -5.91 15.15 -19.52
CA LEU A 267 -5.86 13.71 -19.78
C LEU A 267 -4.41 13.23 -19.91
N PRO A 268 -4.02 12.16 -19.18
CA PRO A 268 -2.70 11.57 -19.35
C PRO A 268 -2.50 11.13 -20.79
N THR A 269 -1.39 11.53 -21.38
CA THR A 269 -0.98 11.11 -22.72
C THR A 269 0.21 10.17 -22.63
N ALA A 270 0.32 9.29 -23.63
CA ALA A 270 1.53 8.51 -23.87
C ALA A 270 2.77 9.41 -23.91
N SER A 271 3.92 8.86 -23.52
CA SER A 271 5.20 9.56 -23.54
C SER A 271 5.65 9.96 -24.95
N GLY A 272 5.05 9.34 -25.98
CA GLY A 272 5.44 9.51 -27.38
C GLY A 272 6.66 8.65 -27.78
N GLN A 273 7.25 7.91 -26.85
CA GLN A 273 8.42 7.06 -27.08
C GLN A 273 8.08 5.61 -27.46
N GLN A 274 6.79 5.23 -27.44
CA GLN A 274 6.30 3.88 -27.77
C GLN A 274 7.06 2.78 -27.01
N ILE A 275 7.21 2.97 -25.70
CA ILE A 275 7.98 2.06 -24.85
C ILE A 275 7.20 0.75 -24.71
N ALA A 276 7.83 -0.35 -25.11
CA ALA A 276 7.23 -1.67 -24.97
C ALA A 276 7.20 -2.08 -23.49
N ALA A 277 6.03 -2.49 -23.02
CA ALA A 277 5.90 -3.17 -21.75
C ALA A 277 6.75 -4.46 -21.80
N THR A 278 7.70 -4.59 -20.87
CA THR A 278 8.53 -5.79 -20.75
C THR A 278 8.03 -6.57 -19.54
N PRO A 279 7.03 -7.46 -19.70
CA PRO A 279 6.58 -8.28 -18.60
C PRO A 279 7.72 -9.17 -18.11
N PRO A 280 7.83 -9.44 -16.80
CA PRO A 280 8.89 -10.29 -16.27
C PRO A 280 8.84 -11.67 -16.96
N THR A 281 9.93 -12.04 -17.64
CA THR A 281 10.16 -13.39 -18.15
C THR A 281 10.57 -14.31 -16.99
N GLY A 282 9.63 -14.53 -16.09
CA GLY A 282 9.73 -15.51 -15.00
C GLY A 282 8.77 -16.66 -15.25
N LEU A 283 9.11 -17.84 -14.71
CA LEU A 283 8.18 -18.98 -14.64
C LEU A 283 6.82 -18.48 -14.14
N PRO A 284 5.69 -19.08 -14.59
CA PRO A 284 4.39 -18.71 -14.06
C PRO A 284 4.47 -18.69 -12.54
N VAL A 285 3.91 -17.66 -11.89
CA VAL A 285 3.94 -17.43 -10.42
C VAL A 285 3.75 -18.73 -9.61
N ARG A 286 3.06 -19.73 -10.20
CA ARG A 286 2.91 -21.11 -9.73
C ARG A 286 4.20 -21.94 -9.52
N LEU A 287 5.26 -21.79 -10.32
CA LEU A 287 6.47 -22.64 -10.27
C LEU A 287 7.57 -22.07 -9.38
N GLU A 288 7.79 -20.75 -9.39
CA GLU A 288 8.64 -20.08 -8.38
C GLU A 288 8.08 -20.30 -6.97
N ALA A 289 6.75 -20.30 -6.83
CA ALA A 289 6.06 -20.61 -5.59
C ALA A 289 6.30 -22.05 -5.07
N LEU A 290 6.68 -22.99 -5.93
CA LEU A 290 6.98 -24.38 -5.56
C LEU A 290 8.43 -24.51 -5.12
N LEU A 291 9.36 -23.83 -5.81
CA LEU A 291 10.80 -23.86 -5.50
C LEU A 291 11.16 -23.05 -4.25
N SER A 292 10.50 -21.90 -4.01
CA SER A 292 10.71 -21.07 -2.81
C SER A 292 10.19 -21.72 -1.51
N THR A 293 9.33 -22.73 -1.59
CA THR A 293 8.84 -23.47 -0.40
C THR A 293 9.94 -24.37 0.19
N PHE A 294 10.97 -24.68 -0.60
CA PHE A 294 12.11 -25.51 -0.18
C PHE A 294 13.38 -24.69 0.16
N ALA A 295 13.32 -23.36 0.06
CA ALA A 295 14.40 -22.50 0.51
C ALA A 295 14.29 -22.29 2.03
N PRO A 296 15.35 -22.56 2.82
CA PRO A 296 15.33 -22.31 4.25
C PRO A 296 15.06 -20.82 4.50
N ALA A 297 14.11 -20.52 5.39
CA ALA A 297 13.89 -19.16 5.87
C ALA A 297 15.19 -18.61 6.46
N ASP A 298 15.50 -17.35 6.13
CA ASP A 298 16.70 -16.62 6.56
C ASP A 298 17.12 -16.98 7.99
N ALA A 299 18.33 -17.49 8.11
CA ALA A 299 18.98 -17.87 9.36
C ALA A 299 19.49 -16.68 10.20
N ASP A 300 19.01 -15.46 9.92
CA ASP A 300 19.49 -14.22 10.55
C ASP A 300 18.47 -13.61 11.53
N ALA A 301 17.74 -14.46 12.25
CA ALA A 301 17.19 -14.06 13.54
C ALA A 301 18.30 -14.18 14.60
N GLN A 302 19.20 -13.20 14.68
CA GLN A 302 20.00 -13.08 15.90
C GLN A 302 19.06 -12.85 17.08
N PRO A 303 19.07 -13.71 18.12
CA PRO A 303 18.30 -13.45 19.32
C PRO A 303 18.87 -12.19 19.97
N PHE A 304 17.98 -11.25 20.26
CA PHE A 304 18.27 -10.04 21.02
C PHE A 304 18.77 -10.46 22.41
N ALA A 305 20.09 -10.47 22.61
CA ALA A 305 20.70 -10.64 23.91
C ALA A 305 20.93 -9.26 24.52
N GLY A 306 19.95 -8.80 25.33
CA GLY A 306 20.16 -7.70 26.26
C GLY A 306 20.71 -8.22 27.60
N PRO A 307 21.36 -7.36 28.40
CA PRO A 307 21.94 -7.71 29.70
C PRO A 307 20.89 -8.16 30.73
#